data_AF-A0A1W9Z7K5-F1
#
_entry.id   AF-A0A1W9Z7K5-F1
#
_cell.length_a   1.000
_cell.length_b   1.000
_cell.length_c   1.000
_cell.angle_alpha   90.00
_cell.angle_beta   90.00
_cell.angle_gamma   90.00
#
_symmetry.space_group_name_H-M   'P 1'
#
loop_
_entity.id
_entity.type
_entity.pdbx_description
1 polymer ?
#
loop_
_entity_poly.entity_id
_entity_poly.type
_entity_poly.pdbx_seq_one_letter_code
_entity_poly.pdbx_strand_id
1 'polypeptide(L)'
;MDGVYTYADEDGVTATWIIRTACTPGCIAHVTTGPGRGFDAALVDGRYTVTRTVPEGAVCPSYTVGDNGSWFDGGAHPVTVTQWWDPLTLAGEVDFLDSPAPCGLGDRHDHFTLTKVG
;
A
#
# COMPACT_ATOMS: atom_id res chain seq x y z
N MET A 1 -16.75 -1.58 9.82
CA MET A 1 -15.83 -0.99 8.82
C MET A 1 -16.37 -1.09 7.40
N ASP A 2 -17.53 -1.71 7.19
CA ASP A 2 -18.04 -1.92 5.84
C ASP A 2 -18.49 -0.60 5.20
N GLY A 3 -18.06 -0.39 3.96
CA GLY A 3 -18.38 0.82 3.23
C GLY A 3 -17.41 1.11 2.08
N VAL A 4 -17.63 2.27 1.48
CA VAL A 4 -16.74 2.88 0.50
C VAL A 4 -15.97 3.99 1.19
N TYR A 5 -14.68 4.10 0.90
CA TYR A 5 -13.78 5.05 1.53
C TYR A 5 -12.92 5.73 0.47
N THR A 6 -12.70 7.03 0.65
CA THR A 6 -11.62 7.75 -0.02
C THR A 6 -10.35 7.51 0.76
N TYR A 7 -9.35 6.90 0.12
CA TYR A 7 -7.96 6.86 0.56
C TYR A 7 -7.28 8.16 0.12
N ALA A 8 -6.53 8.78 1.01
CA ALA A 8 -5.64 9.89 0.71
C ALA A 8 -4.35 9.75 1.52
N ASP A 9 -3.21 9.78 0.86
CA ASP A 9 -1.90 9.78 1.50
C ASP A 9 -1.24 11.16 1.58
N GLU A 10 -0.09 11.25 2.24
CA GLU A 10 0.60 12.51 2.51
C GLU A 10 1.25 13.13 1.27
N ASP A 11 1.49 12.32 0.24
CA ASP A 11 1.97 12.75 -1.08
C ASP A 11 0.85 13.26 -2.00
N GLY A 12 -0.40 13.20 -1.54
CA GLY A 12 -1.58 13.69 -2.25
C GLY A 12 -2.15 12.71 -3.26
N VAL A 13 -1.74 11.44 -3.23
CA VAL A 13 -2.38 10.38 -4.02
C VAL A 13 -3.73 10.05 -3.38
N THR A 14 -4.73 9.87 -4.24
CA THR A 14 -6.08 9.51 -3.81
C THR A 14 -6.58 8.28 -4.53
N ALA A 15 -7.34 7.45 -3.83
CA ALA A 15 -7.93 6.24 -4.37
C ALA A 15 -9.27 5.91 -3.69
N THR A 16 -10.03 5.00 -4.29
CA THR A 16 -11.27 4.49 -3.68
C THR A 16 -11.03 3.10 -3.14
N TRP A 17 -11.37 2.88 -1.88
CA TRP A 17 -11.37 1.58 -1.23
C TRP A 17 -12.80 1.14 -0.95
N ILE A 18 -13.12 -0.12 -1.26
CA ILE A 18 -14.36 -0.76 -0.82
C ILE A 18 -13.98 -1.81 0.20
N ILE A 19 -14.51 -1.70 1.41
CA ILE A 19 -14.19 -2.59 2.51
C ILE A 19 -15.42 -3.39 2.92
N ARG A 20 -15.23 -4.71 3.07
CA ARG A 20 -16.18 -5.64 3.67
C ARG A 20 -15.49 -6.42 4.78
N THR A 21 -16.10 -6.52 5.95
CA THR A 21 -15.50 -7.17 7.11
C THR A 21 -16.22 -8.47 7.42
N ALA A 22 -15.47 -9.56 7.60
CA ALA A 22 -15.98 -10.83 8.11
C ALA A 22 -15.30 -11.18 9.43
N CYS A 23 -16.07 -11.51 10.47
CA CYS A 23 -15.54 -11.81 11.81
C CYS A 23 -15.88 -13.23 12.25
N THR A 24 -14.97 -14.19 12.09
CA THR A 24 -15.10 -15.58 12.58
C THR A 24 -13.78 -16.36 12.43
N PRO A 25 -13.05 -16.74 13.51
CA PRO A 25 -13.11 -16.26 14.90
C PRO A 25 -12.43 -14.89 15.12
N GLY A 26 -11.68 -14.38 14.14
CA GLY A 26 -11.13 -13.02 14.10
C GLY A 26 -11.73 -12.21 12.96
N CYS A 27 -11.51 -10.89 12.94
CA CYS A 27 -12.02 -10.02 11.88
C CYS A 27 -11.00 -9.87 10.76
N ILE A 28 -11.46 -9.99 9.51
CA ILE A 28 -10.71 -9.73 8.29
C ILE A 28 -11.45 -8.65 7.51
N ALA A 29 -10.73 -7.60 7.12
CA ALA A 29 -11.18 -6.60 6.17
C ALA A 29 -10.75 -7.03 4.76
N HIS A 30 -11.74 -7.33 3.91
CA HIS A 30 -11.56 -7.56 2.48
C HIS A 30 -11.62 -6.21 1.77
N VAL A 31 -10.47 -5.73 1.28
CA VAL A 31 -10.30 -4.43 0.64
C VAL A 31 -10.25 -4.62 -0.87
N THR A 32 -11.11 -3.92 -1.61
CA THR A 32 -11.04 -3.80 -3.07
C THR A 32 -10.58 -2.38 -3.43
N THR A 33 -9.51 -2.28 -4.22
CA THR A 33 -8.92 -1.01 -4.67
C THR A 33 -9.13 -0.74 -6.17
N GLY A 34 -9.66 -1.74 -6.89
CA GLY A 34 -10.01 -1.63 -8.31
C GLY A 34 -10.43 -2.99 -8.89
N PRO A 35 -10.78 -3.06 -10.19
CA PRO A 35 -11.14 -4.32 -10.83
C PRO A 35 -10.03 -5.37 -10.72
N GLY A 36 -10.31 -6.48 -10.04
CA GLY A 36 -9.34 -7.56 -9.80
C GLY A 36 -8.18 -7.19 -8.87
N ARG A 37 -8.22 -6.02 -8.21
CA ARG A 37 -7.18 -5.54 -7.29
C ARG A 37 -7.75 -5.38 -5.89
N GLY A 38 -7.05 -5.92 -4.90
CA GLY A 38 -7.47 -5.91 -3.52
C GLY A 38 -6.54 -6.72 -2.62
N PHE A 39 -6.85 -6.75 -1.33
CA PHE A 39 -6.10 -7.49 -0.33
C PHE A 39 -6.97 -7.72 0.90
N ASP A 40 -6.55 -8.67 1.74
CA ASP A 40 -7.17 -8.97 3.01
C ASP A 40 -6.26 -8.49 4.14
N ALA A 41 -6.84 -7.80 5.13
CA ALA A 41 -6.13 -7.37 6.33
C ALA A 41 -6.79 -7.94 7.58
N ALA A 42 -6.02 -8.59 8.43
CA ALA A 42 -6.53 -9.15 9.69
C ALA A 42 -6.55 -8.05 10.77
N LEU A 43 -7.55 -8.07 11.65
CA LEU A 43 -7.59 -7.23 12.84
C LEU A 43 -6.67 -7.82 13.91
N VAL A 44 -5.55 -7.17 14.16
CA VAL A 44 -4.52 -7.56 15.14
C VAL A 44 -4.28 -6.37 16.06
N ASP A 45 -4.38 -6.58 17.38
CA ASP A 45 -4.13 -5.55 18.40
C ASP A 45 -4.88 -4.22 18.16
N GLY A 46 -6.10 -4.32 17.65
CA GLY A 46 -6.98 -3.16 17.39
C GLY A 46 -6.75 -2.46 16.04
N ARG A 47 -5.81 -2.92 15.21
CA ARG A 47 -5.53 -2.39 13.88
C ARG A 47 -5.76 -3.44 12.81
N TYR A 48 -6.29 -3.05 11.66
CA TYR A 48 -6.24 -3.93 10.50
C TYR A 48 -4.81 -3.90 9.96
N THR A 49 -4.21 -5.06 9.69
CA THR A 49 -2.82 -5.18 9.26
C THR A 49 -2.67 -6.24 8.19
N VAL A 50 -1.81 -5.96 7.21
CA VAL A 50 -1.44 -6.89 6.14
C VAL A 50 0.01 -6.68 5.74
N THR A 51 0.74 -7.76 5.52
CA THR A 51 2.03 -7.74 4.83
C THR A 51 1.85 -8.34 3.44
N ARG A 52 2.21 -7.61 2.39
CA ARG A 52 2.03 -8.04 0.99
C ARG A 52 3.12 -7.50 0.09
N THR A 53 3.31 -8.14 -1.06
CA THR A 53 4.11 -7.58 -2.15
C THR A 53 3.20 -6.82 -3.13
N VAL A 54 3.50 -5.55 -3.36
CA VAL A 54 2.86 -4.72 -4.39
C VAL A 54 3.74 -4.79 -5.63
N PRO A 55 3.30 -5.41 -6.75
CA PRO A 55 4.15 -5.64 -7.93
C PRO A 55 4.71 -4.38 -8.58
N GLU A 56 3.97 -3.28 -8.47
CA GLU A 56 4.30 -1.97 -9.06
C GLU A 56 4.54 -0.93 -7.94
N GLY A 57 5.19 -1.35 -6.84
CA GLY A 57 5.34 -0.51 -5.64
C GLY A 57 6.44 0.55 -5.73
N ALA A 58 7.41 0.40 -6.62
CA ALA A 58 8.45 1.40 -6.88
C ALA A 58 8.60 1.62 -8.38
N VAL A 59 8.74 2.89 -8.79
CA VAL A 59 8.98 3.25 -10.19
C VAL A 59 10.36 3.88 -10.30
N CYS A 60 11.30 3.14 -10.89
CA CYS A 60 12.64 3.65 -11.12
C CYS A 60 12.72 4.45 -12.43
N PRO A 61 13.37 5.62 -12.43
CA PRO A 61 13.69 6.32 -13.67
C PRO A 61 14.74 5.55 -14.48
N SER A 62 14.82 5.84 -15.77
CA SER A 62 15.94 5.39 -16.59
C SER A 62 17.18 6.24 -16.32
N TYR A 63 18.36 5.62 -16.34
CA TYR A 63 19.64 6.32 -16.14
C TYR A 63 20.81 5.51 -16.69
N THR A 64 21.94 6.18 -16.91
CA THR A 64 23.21 5.52 -17.27
C THR A 64 23.89 4.96 -16.03
N VAL A 65 24.25 3.68 -16.08
CA VAL A 65 24.91 2.96 -14.99
C VAL A 65 26.41 2.86 -15.27
N GLY A 66 27.21 3.39 -14.35
CA GLY A 66 28.68 3.28 -14.38
C GLY A 66 29.36 4.07 -15.51
N ASP A 67 30.69 4.02 -15.52
CA ASP A 67 31.53 4.80 -16.45
C ASP A 67 31.59 4.21 -17.87
N ASN A 68 31.04 3.00 -18.07
CA ASN A 68 31.00 2.32 -19.37
C ASN A 68 29.83 2.78 -20.26
N GLY A 69 28.98 3.70 -19.78
CA GLY A 69 27.82 4.20 -20.52
C GLY A 69 26.70 3.18 -20.68
N SER A 70 26.65 2.14 -19.84
CA SER A 70 25.55 1.18 -19.87
C SER A 70 24.23 1.85 -19.47
N TRP A 71 23.12 1.41 -20.06
CA TRP A 71 21.82 2.04 -19.88
C TRP A 71 20.89 1.15 -19.06
N PHE A 72 20.22 1.73 -18.08
CA PHE A 72 19.12 1.11 -17.35
C PHE A 72 17.80 1.76 -17.79
N ASP A 73 16.86 0.92 -18.25
CA ASP A 73 15.59 1.38 -18.85
C ASP A 73 14.57 1.92 -17.85
N GLY A 74 14.84 1.84 -16.53
CA GLY A 74 13.85 2.15 -15.52
C GLY A 74 12.77 1.07 -15.43
N GLY A 75 11.65 1.41 -14.80
CA GLY A 75 10.45 0.56 -14.77
C GLY A 75 9.85 0.36 -13.38
N ALA A 76 8.77 -0.39 -13.34
CA ALA A 76 8.07 -0.75 -12.12
C ALA A 76 8.72 -1.98 -11.47
N HIS A 77 8.89 -1.94 -10.15
CA HIS A 77 9.48 -2.98 -9.35
C HIS A 77 8.58 -3.35 -8.16
N PRO A 78 8.58 -4.62 -7.74
CA PRO A 78 7.80 -5.05 -6.60
C PRO A 78 8.34 -4.45 -5.30
N VAL A 79 7.46 -4.12 -4.36
CA VAL A 79 7.85 -3.71 -3.00
C VAL A 79 7.06 -4.52 -1.99
N THR A 80 7.76 -5.07 -0.99
CA THR A 80 7.10 -5.71 0.15
C THR A 80 6.78 -4.65 1.18
N VAL A 81 5.51 -4.55 1.55
CA VAL A 81 4.99 -3.56 2.48
C VAL A 81 4.25 -4.22 3.63
N THR A 82 4.30 -3.59 4.80
CA THR A 82 3.30 -3.79 5.84
C THR A 82 2.39 -2.58 5.86
N GLN A 83 1.10 -2.79 5.70
CA GLN A 83 0.10 -1.73 5.76
C GLN A 83 -0.82 -1.97 6.95
N TRP A 84 -1.12 -0.91 7.68
CA TRP A 84 -2.07 -0.97 8.78
C TRP A 84 -2.95 0.28 8.87
N TRP A 85 -4.12 0.14 9.50
CA TRP A 85 -4.94 1.29 9.89
C TRP A 85 -5.75 1.02 11.15
N ASP A 86 -6.02 2.08 11.89
CA ASP A 86 -6.92 2.07 13.04
C ASP A 86 -8.38 2.25 12.56
N PRO A 87 -9.30 1.32 12.88
CA PRO A 87 -10.68 1.38 12.40
C PRO A 87 -11.54 2.46 13.07
N LEU A 88 -11.07 3.09 14.16
CA LEU A 88 -11.75 4.17 14.87
C LEU A 88 -11.33 5.54 14.33
N THR A 89 -10.02 5.76 14.17
CA THR A 89 -9.50 7.04 13.68
C THR A 89 -9.46 7.12 12.15
N LEU A 90 -9.53 5.96 11.49
CA LEU A 90 -9.38 5.81 10.04
C LEU A 90 -8.04 6.33 9.51
N ALA A 91 -7.03 6.45 10.38
CA ALA A 91 -5.66 6.76 10.01
C ALA A 91 -4.83 5.48 9.93
N GLY A 92 -3.86 5.45 9.03
CA GLY A 92 -2.99 4.31 8.81
C GLY A 92 -1.64 4.70 8.23
N GLU A 93 -0.83 3.68 8.01
CA GLU A 93 0.53 3.82 7.48
C GLU A 93 0.88 2.61 6.62
N VAL A 94 1.76 2.83 5.65
CA VAL A 94 2.44 1.80 4.87
C VAL A 94 3.92 1.84 5.20
N ASP A 95 4.44 0.79 5.82
CA ASP A 95 5.86 0.55 6.01
C ASP A 95 6.43 -0.19 4.80
N PHE A 96 7.36 0.41 4.07
CA PHE A 96 8.05 -0.24 2.95
C PHE A 96 9.27 -1.01 3.47
N LEU A 97 9.17 -2.34 3.48
CA LEU A 97 10.14 -3.22 4.15
C LEU A 97 11.34 -3.58 3.28
N ASP A 98 11.07 -3.99 2.04
CA ASP A 98 12.10 -4.48 1.11
C ASP A 98 11.69 -4.27 -0.34
N SER A 99 12.67 -4.04 -1.20
CA SER A 99 12.49 -3.90 -2.64
C SER A 99 13.77 -4.27 -3.39
N PRO A 100 13.68 -5.08 -4.46
CA PRO A 100 14.78 -5.29 -5.40
C PRO A 100 14.98 -4.10 -6.36
N ALA A 101 14.25 -2.99 -6.18
CA ALA A 101 14.36 -1.81 -7.04
C ALA A 101 15.78 -1.22 -7.00
N PRO A 102 16.46 -1.07 -8.14
CA PRO A 102 17.85 -0.58 -8.17
C PRO A 102 17.96 0.92 -7.83
N CYS A 103 16.87 1.68 -7.95
CA CYS A 103 16.81 3.08 -7.55
C CYS A 103 16.65 3.28 -6.03
N GLY A 104 16.47 2.20 -5.26
CA GLY A 104 16.16 2.26 -3.83
C GLY A 104 14.75 2.81 -3.55
N LEU A 105 14.44 2.94 -2.27
CA LEU A 105 13.21 3.57 -1.76
C LEU A 105 13.61 4.84 -1.02
N GLY A 106 13.22 5.99 -1.55
CA GLY A 106 13.51 7.30 -0.95
C GLY A 106 12.70 7.53 0.32
N ASP A 107 11.44 7.13 0.29
CA ASP A 107 10.56 7.07 1.45
C ASP A 107 10.30 5.62 1.87
N ARG A 108 10.29 5.38 3.18
CA ARG A 108 10.04 4.07 3.78
C ARG A 108 8.77 4.00 4.59
N HIS A 109 8.08 5.12 4.75
CA HIS A 109 6.80 5.20 5.42
C HIS A 109 5.87 6.06 4.57
N ASP A 110 4.58 5.74 4.57
CA ASP A 110 3.59 6.59 3.91
C ASP A 110 2.32 6.62 4.75
N HIS A 111 2.01 7.80 5.27
CA HIS A 111 0.83 8.02 6.11
C HIS A 111 -0.41 8.28 5.26
N PHE A 112 -1.52 7.64 5.62
CA PHE A 112 -2.78 7.84 4.93
C PHE A 112 -3.98 7.96 5.86
N THR A 113 -5.06 8.51 5.31
CA THR A 113 -6.37 8.56 5.95
C THR A 113 -7.44 7.93 5.06
N LEU A 114 -8.44 7.32 5.70
CA LEU A 114 -9.65 6.83 5.06
C LEU A 114 -10.81 7.75 5.45
N THR A 115 -11.49 8.31 4.47
CA THR A 115 -12.72 9.08 4.70
C THR A 115 -13.91 8.29 4.18
N LYS A 116 -14.86 7.95 5.05
CA LYS A 116 -16.05 7.19 4.63
C LYS A 116 -16.89 8.01 3.64
N VAL A 117 -17.26 7.38 2.54
CA VAL A 117 -18.18 7.92 1.54
C VAL A 117 -19.58 7.41 1.88
N GLY A 118 -20.40 8.27 2.48
CA GLY A 118 -21.79 7.96 2.85
C GLY A 118 -21.97 7.51 4.30
#